data_AF-A0A6A5AK47-F1
#
_entry.id   AF-A0A6A5AK47-F1
#
_cell.length_a   1.000
_cell.length_b   1.000
_cell.length_c   1.000
_cell.angle_alpha   90.00
_cell.angle_beta   90.00
_cell.angle_gamma   90.00
#
_symmetry.space_group_name_H-M   'P 1'
#
loop_
_entity.id
_entity.type
_entity.pdbx_description
1 polymer ?
#
loop_
_entity_poly.entity_id
_entity_poly.type
_entity_poly.pdbx_seq_one_letter_code
_entity_poly.pdbx_strand_id
1 'polypeptide(L)'
;MEFVLSTDVLLAAMAVAAVYVVHSYLTTPAVPTQSPASKLPETKKAVDKPSAPQQQYFTLDKLRAFNGEGDKPIYIAIKGVVYDVSRKRDFYGPGEGYHLFAGREAARALAKMSFEPADLENTGISDLNFMEKEILKDWIDKFTDYNSYPIVGRVLQQTDLTRTELSAFTTLPVYVALRGLIYDVTLGGLEHYGPNGGYKLFAGRDATRALALMSFDQEHLDNPTEDGLTETQIKTLADWEAKFQSKYGVVGKLIVE
;
A
#
# COMPACT_ATOMS: atom_id res chain seq x y z
N MET A 1 -15.52 52.32 36.19
CA MET A 1 -15.70 51.12 37.02
C MET A 1 -15.13 49.97 36.22
N GLU A 2 -13.83 49.71 36.38
CA GLU A 2 -13.12 48.60 35.73
C GLU A 2 -12.65 47.64 36.83
N PHE A 3 -13.10 46.40 36.78
CA PHE A 3 -12.62 45.34 37.67
C PHE A 3 -11.42 44.67 37.00
N VAL A 4 -10.21 44.98 37.50
CA VAL A 4 -8.99 44.24 37.14
C VAL A 4 -8.94 42.99 38.02
N LEU A 5 -9.11 41.81 37.42
CA LEU A 5 -8.92 40.53 38.10
C LEU A 5 -7.42 40.23 38.20
N SER A 6 -6.93 39.97 39.41
CA SER A 6 -5.52 39.60 39.67
C SER A 6 -5.11 38.33 38.91
N THR A 7 -3.89 38.32 38.40
CA THR A 7 -3.28 37.18 37.67
C THR A 7 -3.28 35.88 38.47
N ASP A 8 -3.35 35.96 39.81
CA ASP A 8 -3.40 34.79 40.69
C ASP A 8 -4.72 34.02 40.61
N VAL A 9 -5.84 34.70 40.28
CA VAL A 9 -7.16 34.07 40.14
C VAL A 9 -7.29 33.28 38.83
N LEU A 10 -6.62 33.74 37.77
CA LEU A 10 -6.57 33.06 36.47
C LEU A 10 -5.71 31.79 36.50
N LEU A 11 -4.57 31.81 37.20
CA LEU A 11 -3.71 30.63 37.38
C LEU A 11 -4.37 29.56 38.26
N ALA A 12 -5.09 29.94 39.31
CA ALA A 12 -5.83 29.00 40.15
C ALA A 12 -6.99 28.33 39.39
N ALA A 13 -7.72 29.06 38.54
CA ALA A 13 -8.81 28.50 37.74
C ALA A 13 -8.34 27.51 36.66
N MET A 14 -7.18 27.77 36.03
CA MET A 14 -6.59 26.88 35.03
C MET A 14 -6.06 25.57 35.63
N ALA A 15 -5.49 25.61 36.85
CA ALA A 15 -5.04 24.42 37.57
C ALA A 15 -6.20 23.51 38.00
N VAL A 16 -7.33 24.08 38.46
CA VAL A 16 -8.52 23.30 38.85
C VAL A 16 -9.18 22.64 37.62
N ALA A 17 -9.23 23.33 36.48
CA ALA A 17 -9.75 22.77 35.24
C ALA A 17 -8.88 21.62 34.70
N ALA A 18 -7.54 21.75 34.75
CA ALA A 18 -6.63 20.69 34.31
C ALA A 18 -6.72 19.43 35.18
N VAL A 19 -6.85 19.58 36.50
CA VAL A 19 -7.03 18.45 37.43
C VAL A 19 -8.39 17.77 37.23
N TYR A 20 -9.47 18.53 37.00
CA TYR A 20 -10.80 17.95 36.73
C TYR A 20 -10.83 17.18 35.41
N VAL A 21 -10.21 17.72 34.36
CA VAL A 21 -10.11 17.07 33.05
C VAL A 21 -9.28 15.79 33.15
N VAL A 22 -8.11 15.81 33.81
CA VAL A 22 -7.29 14.60 34.01
C VAL A 22 -7.98 13.56 34.90
N HIS A 23 -8.68 13.97 35.96
CA HIS A 23 -9.42 13.02 36.80
C HIS A 23 -10.59 12.38 36.04
N SER A 24 -11.27 13.14 35.17
CA SER A 24 -12.34 12.62 34.30
C SER A 24 -11.87 11.59 33.28
N TYR A 25 -10.60 11.67 32.84
CA TYR A 25 -10.00 10.67 31.94
C TYR A 25 -9.45 9.43 32.67
N LEU A 26 -9.08 9.54 33.95
CA LEU A 26 -8.45 8.44 34.70
C LEU A 26 -9.42 7.58 35.53
N THR A 27 -10.71 7.92 35.59
CA THR A 27 -11.70 7.22 36.43
C THR A 27 -12.89 6.62 35.68
N THR A 28 -12.80 6.44 34.35
CA THR A 28 -13.80 5.65 33.63
C THR A 28 -13.48 4.16 33.72
N PRO A 29 -14.30 3.33 34.41
CA PRO A 29 -14.09 1.89 34.40
C PRO A 29 -14.41 1.34 33.01
N ALA A 30 -13.46 0.59 32.44
CA ALA A 30 -13.65 -0.15 31.21
C ALA A 30 -14.74 -1.23 31.40
N VAL A 31 -15.88 -1.06 30.73
CA VAL A 31 -16.91 -2.09 30.62
C VAL A 31 -16.43 -3.12 29.58
N PRO A 32 -16.24 -4.40 29.94
CA PRO A 32 -15.86 -5.43 28.96
C PRO A 32 -17.09 -5.75 28.10
N THR A 33 -17.23 -5.03 26.99
CA THR A 33 -18.30 -5.29 26.02
C THR A 33 -17.83 -6.38 25.07
N GLN A 34 -18.28 -7.61 25.36
CA GLN A 34 -18.26 -8.71 24.39
C GLN A 34 -19.01 -8.24 23.13
N SER A 35 -18.32 -8.13 22.00
CA SER A 35 -18.93 -7.78 20.73
C SER A 35 -19.56 -9.03 20.09
N PRO A 36 -20.88 -9.07 19.89
CA PRO A 36 -21.50 -10.15 19.12
C PRO A 36 -21.19 -9.97 17.64
N ALA A 37 -20.87 -11.07 16.97
CA ALA A 37 -20.57 -11.15 15.54
C ALA A 37 -21.62 -10.41 14.69
N SER A 38 -21.24 -9.27 14.13
CA SER A 38 -22.10 -8.47 13.25
C SER A 38 -21.95 -8.94 11.80
N LYS A 39 -23.05 -9.45 11.24
CA LYS A 39 -23.23 -9.67 9.79
C LYS A 39 -23.11 -8.32 9.08
N LEU A 40 -22.17 -8.19 8.13
CA LEU A 40 -22.04 -6.98 7.31
C LEU A 40 -23.32 -6.74 6.48
N PRO A 41 -23.83 -5.50 6.40
CA PRO A 41 -25.00 -5.16 5.60
C PRO A 41 -24.65 -5.04 4.11
N GLU A 42 -25.57 -5.50 3.26
CA GLU A 42 -25.53 -5.43 1.81
C GLU A 42 -25.46 -3.98 1.30
N THR A 43 -24.67 -3.79 0.24
CA THR A 43 -24.31 -2.51 -0.39
C THR A 43 -25.53 -1.77 -0.96
N LYS A 44 -25.76 -0.53 -0.52
CA LYS A 44 -26.57 0.45 -1.26
C LYS A 44 -25.68 1.12 -2.33
N LYS A 45 -26.14 1.09 -3.59
CA LYS A 45 -25.47 1.69 -4.76
C LYS A 45 -25.14 3.17 -4.53
N ALA A 46 -23.88 3.54 -4.71
CA ALA A 46 -23.41 4.93 -4.68
C ALA A 46 -23.65 5.64 -6.02
N VAL A 47 -24.00 6.92 -5.95
CA VAL A 47 -24.24 7.83 -7.07
C VAL A 47 -22.91 8.42 -7.56
N ASP A 48 -22.74 8.52 -8.89
CA ASP A 48 -21.50 8.88 -9.58
C ASP A 48 -20.96 10.28 -9.21
N LYS A 49 -19.77 10.29 -8.60
CA LYS A 49 -18.84 11.43 -8.53
C LYS A 49 -17.85 11.28 -9.69
N PRO A 50 -17.34 12.34 -10.35
CA PRO A 50 -16.33 12.20 -11.39
C PRO A 50 -15.12 11.46 -10.80
N SER A 51 -14.93 10.21 -11.23
CA SER A 51 -13.95 9.32 -10.63
C SER A 51 -12.56 9.85 -10.94
N ALA A 52 -11.72 10.02 -9.90
CA ALA A 52 -10.28 10.03 -10.09
C ALA A 52 -9.89 8.88 -11.04
N PRO A 53 -8.84 9.03 -11.88
CA PRO A 53 -8.43 7.95 -12.77
C PRO A 53 -8.36 6.66 -11.97
N GLN A 54 -9.13 5.65 -12.39
CA GLN A 54 -9.22 4.39 -11.67
C GLN A 54 -7.83 3.80 -11.62
N GLN A 55 -7.26 3.75 -10.42
CA GLN A 55 -5.95 3.18 -10.25
C GLN A 55 -6.01 1.71 -10.65
N GLN A 56 -4.98 1.25 -11.34
CA GLN A 56 -4.95 -0.13 -11.85
C GLN A 56 -3.56 -0.74 -11.73
N TYR A 57 -3.51 -2.06 -11.88
CA TYR A 57 -2.26 -2.77 -12.05
C TYR A 57 -1.79 -2.74 -13.51
N PHE A 58 -0.48 -2.62 -13.68
CA PHE A 58 0.21 -2.63 -14.96
C PHE A 58 1.21 -3.79 -15.01
N THR A 59 1.24 -4.50 -16.13
CA THR A 59 2.46 -5.23 -16.53
C THR A 59 3.43 -4.25 -17.16
N LEU A 60 4.72 -4.59 -17.25
CA LEU A 60 5.71 -3.76 -17.93
C LEU A 60 5.30 -3.49 -19.39
N ASP A 61 4.85 -4.52 -20.11
CA ASP A 61 4.39 -4.40 -21.49
C ASP A 61 3.17 -3.47 -21.64
N LYS A 62 2.20 -3.57 -20.71
CA LYS A 62 1.05 -2.67 -20.71
C LYS A 62 1.47 -1.24 -20.44
N LEU A 63 2.44 -1.02 -19.54
CA LEU A 63 2.94 0.31 -19.21
C LEU A 63 3.64 0.98 -20.42
N ARG A 64 4.35 0.21 -21.25
CA ARG A 64 5.05 0.71 -22.46
C ARG A 64 4.14 1.48 -23.42
N ALA A 65 2.85 1.15 -23.46
CA ALA A 65 1.88 1.85 -24.30
C ALA A 65 1.59 3.31 -23.87
N PHE A 66 2.00 3.72 -22.67
CA PHE A 66 1.78 5.05 -22.09
C PHE A 66 3.05 5.90 -22.16
N ASN A 67 3.64 5.98 -23.35
CA ASN A 67 4.88 6.71 -23.62
C ASN A 67 4.64 8.15 -24.13
N GLY A 68 3.39 8.57 -24.35
CA GLY A 68 3.07 9.89 -24.88
C GLY A 68 2.92 9.99 -26.40
N GLU A 69 3.22 8.93 -27.15
CA GLU A 69 3.02 8.88 -28.60
C GLU A 69 1.53 8.79 -28.95
N GLY A 70 1.15 9.37 -30.09
CA GLY A 70 -0.24 9.35 -30.58
C GLY A 70 -1.25 9.89 -29.56
N ASP A 71 -0.90 10.98 -28.89
CA ASP A 71 -1.70 11.66 -27.84
C ASP A 71 -2.05 10.81 -26.62
N LYS A 72 -1.42 9.65 -26.44
CA LYS A 72 -1.59 8.85 -25.23
C LYS A 72 -1.04 9.57 -23.99
N PRO A 73 -1.52 9.21 -22.79
CA PRO A 73 -0.90 9.66 -21.54
C PRO A 73 0.57 9.23 -21.45
N ILE A 74 1.34 9.96 -20.62
CA ILE A 74 2.73 9.65 -20.30
C ILE A 74 2.77 9.13 -18.86
N TYR A 75 3.05 7.85 -18.69
CA TYR A 75 3.19 7.22 -17.38
C TYR A 75 4.63 6.81 -17.13
N ILE A 76 5.12 7.04 -15.92
CA ILE A 76 6.43 6.58 -15.46
C ILE A 76 6.22 5.86 -14.14
N ALA A 77 6.78 4.67 -14.03
CA ALA A 77 6.80 3.93 -12.79
C ALA A 77 8.15 4.10 -12.07
N ILE A 78 8.11 4.25 -10.75
CA ILE A 78 9.30 4.28 -9.90
C ILE A 78 9.02 3.41 -8.68
N LYS A 79 9.83 2.36 -8.48
CA LYS A 79 9.64 1.33 -7.45
C LYS A 79 8.22 0.76 -7.47
N GLY A 80 7.70 0.53 -8.68
CA GLY A 80 6.40 -0.04 -8.92
C GLY A 80 5.22 0.89 -8.66
N VAL A 81 5.42 2.16 -8.30
CA VAL A 81 4.34 3.17 -8.26
C VAL A 81 4.26 3.86 -9.61
N VAL A 82 3.08 3.88 -10.24
CA VAL A 82 2.87 4.48 -11.58
C VAL A 82 2.34 5.90 -11.43
N TYR A 83 3.12 6.87 -11.90
CA TYR A 83 2.79 8.30 -11.90
C TYR A 83 2.34 8.75 -13.28
N ASP A 84 1.30 9.58 -13.32
CA ASP A 84 0.89 10.31 -14.51
C ASP A 84 1.67 11.61 -14.63
N VAL A 85 2.63 11.64 -15.57
CA VAL A 85 3.46 12.80 -15.87
C VAL A 85 3.01 13.53 -17.13
N SER A 86 1.79 13.26 -17.63
CA SER A 86 1.26 13.83 -18.87
C SER A 86 1.19 15.36 -18.87
N ARG A 87 1.17 16.01 -17.70
CA ARG A 87 1.22 17.48 -17.59
C ARG A 87 2.59 18.08 -17.83
N LYS A 88 3.63 17.25 -17.96
CA LYS A 88 5.02 17.62 -18.19
C LYS A 88 5.52 17.06 -19.52
N ARG A 89 4.72 17.20 -20.58
CA ARG A 89 5.08 16.73 -21.93
C ARG A 89 6.34 17.43 -22.46
N ASP A 90 6.63 18.64 -21.99
CA ASP A 90 7.86 19.41 -22.24
C ASP A 90 9.13 18.77 -21.65
N PHE A 91 9.00 17.74 -20.81
CA PHE A 91 10.13 16.98 -20.28
C PHE A 91 10.12 15.51 -20.72
N TYR A 92 8.94 14.88 -20.71
CA TYR A 92 8.78 13.43 -20.91
C TYR A 92 8.09 13.07 -22.23
N GLY A 93 7.63 14.05 -23.00
CA GLY A 93 6.93 13.83 -24.26
C GLY A 93 7.87 13.35 -25.37
N PRO A 94 7.33 12.80 -26.47
CA PRO A 94 8.14 12.33 -27.60
C PRO A 94 9.10 13.42 -28.11
N GLY A 95 10.38 13.09 -28.18
CA GLY A 95 11.45 14.01 -28.60
C GLY A 95 12.13 14.78 -27.47
N GLU A 96 11.59 14.75 -26.25
CA GLU A 96 12.17 15.44 -25.09
C GLU A 96 13.24 14.61 -24.36
N GLY A 97 14.10 15.29 -23.60
CA GLY A 97 15.29 14.69 -22.98
C GLY A 97 15.04 13.55 -22.00
N TYR A 98 13.87 13.51 -21.36
CA TYR A 98 13.49 12.42 -20.44
C TYR A 98 12.44 11.45 -21.02
N HIS A 99 12.17 11.55 -22.33
CA HIS A 99 11.20 10.67 -23.00
C HIS A 99 11.54 9.19 -22.86
N LEU A 100 12.82 8.82 -22.75
CA LEU A 100 13.24 7.43 -22.61
C LEU A 100 12.67 6.73 -21.36
N PHE A 101 12.24 7.48 -20.34
CA PHE A 101 11.58 6.93 -19.16
C PHE A 101 10.07 6.74 -19.33
N ALA A 102 9.47 7.34 -20.36
CA ALA A 102 8.04 7.25 -20.63
C ALA A 102 7.61 5.80 -20.93
N GLY A 103 6.53 5.35 -20.28
CA GLY A 103 6.05 3.98 -20.36
C GLY A 103 6.96 2.96 -19.68
N ARG A 104 7.77 3.36 -18.69
CA ARG A 104 8.76 2.47 -18.06
C ARG A 104 8.72 2.45 -16.54
N GLU A 105 9.12 1.32 -15.96
CA GLU A 105 9.67 1.30 -14.61
C GLU A 105 11.11 1.80 -14.66
N ALA A 106 11.31 3.02 -14.17
CA ALA A 106 12.51 3.82 -14.39
C ALA A 106 13.39 3.93 -13.15
N ALA A 107 13.09 3.24 -12.03
CA ALA A 107 13.85 3.39 -10.78
C ALA A 107 15.35 3.20 -10.98
N ARG A 108 15.78 2.13 -11.68
CA ARG A 108 17.21 1.88 -11.92
C ARG A 108 17.85 3.00 -12.73
N ALA A 109 17.25 3.35 -13.87
CA ALA A 109 17.79 4.35 -14.77
C ALA A 109 17.88 5.74 -14.10
N LEU A 110 16.87 6.12 -13.31
CA LEU A 110 16.88 7.35 -12.51
C LEU A 110 17.93 7.32 -11.40
N ALA A 111 18.05 6.22 -10.67
CA ALA A 111 19.05 6.04 -9.61
C ALA A 111 20.48 6.22 -10.13
N LYS A 112 20.73 5.69 -11.33
CA LYS A 112 22.04 5.71 -11.99
C LYS A 112 22.25 6.92 -12.90
N MET A 113 21.24 7.78 -13.03
CA MET A 113 21.24 8.92 -13.95
C MET A 113 21.62 8.50 -15.38
N SER A 114 21.09 7.36 -15.83
CA SER A 114 21.51 6.64 -17.03
C SER A 114 20.40 6.61 -18.08
N PHE A 115 20.80 6.77 -19.34
CA PHE A 115 19.94 6.57 -20.51
C PHE A 115 20.34 5.33 -21.32
N GLU A 116 21.22 4.50 -20.77
CA GLU A 116 21.68 3.30 -21.44
C GLU A 116 20.57 2.23 -21.46
N PRO A 117 20.39 1.48 -22.56
CA PRO A 117 19.38 0.42 -22.64
C PRO A 117 19.48 -0.60 -21.51
N ALA A 118 20.70 -0.90 -21.04
CA ALA A 118 20.94 -1.84 -19.96
C ALA A 118 20.31 -1.41 -18.61
N ASP A 119 20.17 -0.10 -18.38
CA ASP A 119 19.52 0.43 -17.17
C ASP A 119 18.03 0.75 -17.40
N LEU A 120 17.63 1.07 -18.64
CA LEU A 120 16.24 1.35 -19.03
C LEU A 120 15.34 0.11 -19.14
N GLU A 121 15.92 -1.06 -19.41
CA GLU A 121 15.21 -2.34 -19.51
C GLU A 121 15.31 -3.19 -18.23
N ASN A 122 16.17 -2.81 -17.28
CA ASN A 122 16.40 -3.57 -16.05
C ASN A 122 15.69 -2.90 -14.86
N THR A 123 14.72 -3.60 -14.27
CA THR A 123 13.97 -3.13 -13.10
C THR A 123 14.65 -3.45 -11.76
N GLY A 124 15.75 -4.19 -11.78
CA GLY A 124 16.50 -4.59 -10.59
C GLY A 124 17.23 -3.41 -9.94
N ILE A 125 17.07 -3.28 -8.62
CA ILE A 125 17.66 -2.21 -7.81
C ILE A 125 18.42 -2.71 -6.57
N SER A 126 18.58 -4.02 -6.43
CA SER A 126 19.26 -4.64 -5.28
C SER A 126 20.76 -4.36 -5.26
N ASP A 127 21.37 -4.17 -6.43
CA ASP A 127 22.79 -3.89 -6.65
C ASP A 127 23.16 -2.40 -6.50
N LEU A 128 22.18 -1.51 -6.31
CA LEU A 128 22.45 -0.08 -6.18
C LEU A 128 23.31 0.22 -4.94
N ASN A 129 24.33 1.03 -5.13
CA ASN A 129 25.18 1.53 -4.04
C ASN A 129 24.43 2.60 -3.21
N PHE A 130 25.06 3.05 -2.12
CA PHE A 130 24.46 4.02 -1.21
C PHE A 130 24.07 5.34 -1.92
N MET A 131 24.95 5.89 -2.74
CA MET A 131 24.70 7.15 -3.45
C MET A 131 23.57 7.01 -4.47
N GLU A 132 23.53 5.90 -5.22
CA GLU A 132 22.45 5.62 -6.18
C GLU A 132 21.09 5.47 -5.48
N LYS A 133 21.06 4.90 -4.27
CA LYS A 133 19.84 4.81 -3.45
C LYS A 133 19.34 6.17 -2.99
N GLU A 134 20.24 7.08 -2.61
CA GLU A 134 19.87 8.45 -2.26
C GLU A 134 19.34 9.23 -3.47
N ILE A 135 19.99 9.10 -4.64
CA ILE A 135 19.49 9.70 -5.89
C ILE A 135 18.10 9.18 -6.24
N LEU A 136 17.87 7.86 -6.11
CA LEU A 136 16.55 7.28 -6.34
C LEU A 136 15.51 7.84 -5.37
N LYS A 137 15.87 7.99 -4.10
CA LYS A 137 15.00 8.60 -3.10
C LYS A 137 14.63 10.03 -3.48
N ASP A 138 15.59 10.85 -3.88
CA ASP A 138 15.34 12.23 -4.31
C ASP A 138 14.38 12.30 -5.51
N TRP A 139 14.49 11.35 -6.46
CA TRP A 139 13.55 11.24 -7.57
C TRP A 139 12.14 10.86 -7.11
N ILE A 140 12.00 9.94 -6.16
CA ILE A 140 10.71 9.56 -5.58
C ILE A 140 10.06 10.75 -4.88
N ASP A 141 10.82 11.48 -4.05
CA ASP A 141 10.35 12.67 -3.34
C ASP A 141 9.98 13.78 -4.35
N LYS A 142 10.75 13.92 -5.44
CA LYS A 142 10.44 14.86 -6.53
C LYS A 142 9.14 14.52 -7.26
N PHE A 143 8.87 13.24 -7.50
CA PHE A 143 7.64 12.79 -8.18
C PHE A 143 6.42 12.90 -7.26
N THR A 144 6.58 12.54 -5.99
CA THR A 144 5.49 12.42 -5.00
C THR A 144 5.18 13.75 -4.33
N ASP A 145 6.20 14.45 -3.83
CA ASP A 145 6.01 15.60 -2.94
C ASP A 145 6.22 16.92 -3.67
N TYR A 146 7.29 17.05 -4.46
CA TYR A 146 7.59 18.32 -5.14
C TYR A 146 6.65 18.60 -6.32
N ASN A 147 6.50 17.62 -7.23
CA ASN A 147 5.61 17.77 -8.38
C ASN A 147 4.20 17.27 -8.13
N SER A 148 4.03 16.41 -7.11
CA SER A 148 2.74 15.76 -6.79
C SER A 148 2.05 15.17 -8.01
N TYR A 149 2.78 14.37 -8.78
CA TYR A 149 2.19 13.67 -9.92
C TYR A 149 1.09 12.71 -9.45
N PRO A 150 -0.07 12.69 -10.11
CA PRO A 150 -1.13 11.73 -9.76
C PRO A 150 -0.64 10.29 -9.87
N ILE A 151 -0.87 9.50 -8.82
CA ILE A 151 -0.63 8.05 -8.85
C ILE A 151 -1.83 7.39 -9.54
N VAL A 152 -1.56 6.74 -10.67
CA VAL A 152 -2.57 6.05 -11.50
C VAL A 152 -2.50 4.54 -11.41
N GLY A 153 -1.61 3.99 -10.58
CA GLY A 153 -1.55 2.55 -10.38
C GLY A 153 -0.25 2.03 -9.84
N ARG A 154 -0.06 0.72 -10.00
CA ARG A 154 1.16 0.00 -9.62
C ARG A 154 1.61 -0.97 -10.71
N VAL A 155 2.91 -1.15 -10.86
CA VAL A 155 3.47 -2.23 -11.69
C VAL A 155 3.49 -3.51 -10.85
N LEU A 156 2.97 -4.61 -11.39
CA LEU A 156 3.12 -5.93 -10.79
C LEU A 156 4.52 -6.46 -11.09
N GLN A 157 5.42 -6.25 -10.14
CA GLN A 157 6.76 -6.82 -10.21
C GLN A 157 6.65 -8.31 -9.89
N GLN A 158 6.84 -9.16 -10.91
CA GLN A 158 6.76 -10.60 -10.75
C GLN A 158 7.99 -11.09 -9.98
N THR A 159 7.80 -11.50 -8.73
CA THR A 159 8.84 -12.00 -7.82
C THR A 159 8.27 -13.11 -6.96
N ASP A 160 8.84 -14.31 -7.09
CA ASP A 160 8.62 -15.38 -6.12
C ASP A 160 9.44 -15.10 -4.87
N LEU A 161 8.86 -15.32 -3.69
CA LEU A 161 9.48 -14.98 -2.40
C LEU A 161 9.41 -16.15 -1.45
N THR A 162 10.39 -16.32 -0.58
CA THR A 162 10.23 -17.16 0.61
C THR A 162 9.36 -16.49 1.66
N ARG A 163 8.95 -17.23 2.70
CA ARG A 163 8.21 -16.65 3.84
C ARG A 163 9.03 -15.57 4.56
N THR A 164 10.34 -15.79 4.67
CA THR A 164 11.26 -14.84 5.30
C THR A 164 11.32 -13.55 4.51
N GLU A 165 11.46 -13.62 3.19
CA GLU A 165 11.50 -12.43 2.32
C GLU A 165 10.15 -11.71 2.29
N LEU A 166 9.04 -12.45 2.25
CA LEU A 166 7.68 -11.89 2.29
C LEU A 166 7.44 -11.04 3.55
N SER A 167 8.04 -11.40 4.68
CA SER A 167 7.87 -10.68 5.96
C SER A 167 8.31 -9.22 5.94
N ALA A 168 9.11 -8.81 4.94
CA ALA A 168 9.50 -7.42 4.76
C ALA A 168 8.38 -6.51 4.21
N PHE A 169 7.30 -7.07 3.66
CA PHE A 169 6.28 -6.35 2.89
C PHE A 169 5.02 -6.03 3.73
N THR A 170 5.20 -5.31 4.83
CA THR A 170 4.14 -5.00 5.82
C THR A 170 3.59 -3.57 5.73
N THR A 171 4.27 -2.67 5.02
CA THR A 171 3.96 -1.23 5.02
C THR A 171 3.73 -0.70 3.60
N LEU A 172 4.79 -0.64 2.77
CA LEU A 172 4.70 -0.29 1.35
C LEU A 172 5.85 -0.95 0.55
N PRO A 173 5.55 -1.73 -0.51
CA PRO A 173 4.24 -2.31 -0.77
C PRO A 173 3.79 -3.25 0.37
N VAL A 174 2.48 -3.50 0.44
CA VAL A 174 1.90 -4.49 1.35
C VAL A 174 1.58 -5.74 0.56
N TYR A 175 2.19 -6.87 0.93
CA TYR A 175 1.91 -8.15 0.32
C TYR A 175 1.22 -9.09 1.30
N VAL A 176 0.35 -9.96 0.79
CA VAL A 176 -0.29 -11.03 1.55
C VAL A 176 -0.26 -12.29 0.70
N ALA A 177 0.22 -13.39 1.25
CA ALA A 177 0.13 -14.69 0.60
C ALA A 177 -1.17 -15.40 0.96
N LEU A 178 -1.72 -16.12 -0.02
CA LEU A 178 -2.91 -16.94 0.13
C LEU A 178 -2.80 -18.12 -0.84
N ARG A 179 -2.80 -19.35 -0.29
CA ARG A 179 -2.64 -20.63 -0.99
C ARG A 179 -1.43 -20.65 -1.93
N GLY A 180 -0.31 -20.14 -1.44
CA GLY A 180 0.95 -20.10 -2.18
C GLY A 180 1.04 -19.02 -3.26
N LEU A 181 0.02 -18.17 -3.44
CA LEU A 181 0.09 -16.99 -4.31
C LEU A 181 0.29 -15.73 -3.46
N ILE A 182 1.15 -14.83 -3.92
CA ILE A 182 1.44 -13.55 -3.27
C ILE A 182 0.67 -12.45 -4.00
N TYR A 183 -0.18 -11.73 -3.26
CA TYR A 183 -0.98 -10.63 -3.78
C TYR A 183 -0.40 -9.29 -3.32
N ASP A 184 -0.25 -8.34 -4.25
CA ASP A 184 -0.02 -6.93 -3.89
C ASP A 184 -1.34 -6.32 -3.45
N VAL A 185 -1.54 -6.16 -2.15
CA VAL A 185 -2.76 -5.56 -1.58
C VAL A 185 -2.60 -4.06 -1.31
N THR A 186 -1.54 -3.44 -1.85
CA THR A 186 -1.30 -2.00 -1.68
C THR A 186 -2.42 -1.17 -2.31
N LEU A 187 -2.83 -1.54 -3.53
CA LEU A 187 -3.89 -0.84 -4.24
C LEU A 187 -5.26 -1.27 -3.70
N GLY A 188 -6.00 -0.34 -3.08
CA GLY A 188 -7.34 -0.62 -2.56
C GLY A 188 -7.41 -1.58 -1.36
N GLY A 189 -6.27 -2.07 -0.85
CA GLY A 189 -6.20 -2.91 0.35
C GLY A 189 -5.47 -2.27 1.53
N LEU A 190 -4.80 -1.12 1.35
CA LEU A 190 -4.07 -0.43 2.43
C LEU A 190 -4.93 -0.10 3.66
N GLU A 191 -6.20 0.22 3.47
CA GLU A 191 -7.14 0.48 4.58
C GLU A 191 -7.42 -0.77 5.44
N HIS A 192 -7.17 -1.95 4.89
CA HIS A 192 -7.40 -3.23 5.55
C HIS A 192 -6.09 -3.87 6.04
N TYR A 193 -5.09 -3.96 5.18
CA TYR A 193 -3.84 -4.68 5.43
C TYR A 193 -2.66 -3.77 5.77
N GLY A 194 -2.79 -2.46 5.55
CA GLY A 194 -1.75 -1.50 5.95
C GLY A 194 -1.62 -1.38 7.47
N PRO A 195 -0.63 -0.60 7.97
CA PRO A 195 -0.27 -0.57 9.40
C PRO A 195 -1.41 -0.19 10.37
N ASN A 196 -2.40 0.53 9.86
CA ASN A 196 -3.56 0.99 10.62
C ASN A 196 -4.83 0.18 10.34
N GLY A 197 -4.77 -0.82 9.47
CA GLY A 197 -5.92 -1.62 9.06
C GLY A 197 -6.23 -2.76 10.05
N GLY A 198 -7.49 -3.23 10.02
CA GLY A 198 -7.95 -4.33 10.89
C GLY A 198 -7.35 -5.70 10.54
N TYR A 199 -6.84 -5.88 9.32
CA TYR A 199 -6.21 -7.10 8.81
C TYR A 199 -4.68 -6.96 8.71
N LYS A 200 -4.08 -5.96 9.37
CA LYS A 200 -2.63 -5.70 9.34
C LYS A 200 -1.76 -6.88 9.76
N LEU A 201 -2.29 -7.82 10.55
CA LEU A 201 -1.55 -9.01 10.96
C LEU A 201 -1.29 -10.00 9.81
N PHE A 202 -2.03 -9.90 8.71
CA PHE A 202 -1.78 -10.72 7.51
C PHE A 202 -0.71 -10.13 6.59
N ALA A 203 -0.35 -8.86 6.78
CA ALA A 203 0.66 -8.19 5.98
C ALA A 203 2.01 -8.89 6.12
N GLY A 204 2.67 -9.15 5.00
CA GLY A 204 3.93 -9.88 4.93
C GLY A 204 3.84 -11.35 5.35
N ARG A 205 2.65 -11.97 5.34
CA ARG A 205 2.46 -13.36 5.76
C ARG A 205 1.67 -14.18 4.78
N ASP A 206 1.82 -15.50 4.89
CA ASP A 206 0.86 -16.44 4.34
C ASP A 206 -0.35 -16.53 5.27
N ALA A 207 -1.47 -15.95 4.83
CA ALA A 207 -2.69 -15.82 5.61
C ALA A 207 -3.65 -17.00 5.42
N THR A 208 -3.25 -18.06 4.72
CA THR A 208 -4.11 -19.19 4.31
C THR A 208 -4.91 -19.78 5.46
N ARG A 209 -4.23 -20.29 6.50
CA ARG A 209 -4.91 -20.89 7.65
C ARG A 209 -5.71 -19.86 8.44
N ALA A 210 -5.13 -18.69 8.70
CA ALA A 210 -5.77 -17.65 9.49
C ALA A 210 -7.08 -17.16 8.86
N LEU A 211 -7.13 -17.01 7.53
CA LEU A 211 -8.36 -16.67 6.80
C LEU A 211 -9.37 -17.82 6.77
N ALA A 212 -8.92 -19.08 6.64
CA ALA A 212 -9.80 -20.24 6.71
C ALA A 212 -10.49 -20.38 8.08
N LEU A 213 -9.75 -20.08 9.14
CA LEU A 213 -10.22 -20.13 10.54
C LEU A 213 -10.86 -18.82 11.01
N MET A 214 -10.83 -17.76 10.20
CA MET A 214 -11.31 -16.41 10.56
C MET A 214 -10.68 -15.91 11.87
N SER A 215 -9.38 -16.12 12.03
CA SER A 215 -8.67 -15.91 13.29
C SER A 215 -7.44 -14.99 13.12
N PHE A 216 -7.11 -14.28 14.19
CA PHE A 216 -5.88 -13.50 14.35
C PHE A 216 -4.92 -14.12 15.37
N ASP A 217 -5.19 -15.36 15.79
CA ASP A 217 -4.35 -16.06 16.76
C ASP A 217 -2.97 -16.34 16.14
N GLN A 218 -1.93 -16.13 16.93
CA GLN A 218 -0.55 -16.22 16.47
C GLN A 218 -0.22 -17.61 15.89
N GLU A 219 -0.75 -18.67 16.50
CA GLU A 219 -0.60 -20.05 16.00
C GLU A 219 -1.10 -20.22 14.57
N HIS A 220 -2.22 -19.58 14.20
CA HIS A 220 -2.78 -19.68 12.86
C HIS A 220 -2.04 -18.80 11.85
N LEU A 221 -1.45 -17.69 12.31
CA LEU A 221 -0.62 -16.80 11.49
C LEU A 221 0.75 -17.39 11.17
N ASP A 222 1.29 -18.23 12.04
CA ASP A 222 2.62 -18.84 11.87
C ASP A 222 2.56 -20.20 11.17
N ASN A 223 1.40 -20.86 11.16
CA ASN A 223 1.20 -22.14 10.50
C ASN A 223 0.15 -22.04 9.38
N PRO A 224 0.53 -21.73 8.13
CA PRO A 224 -0.43 -21.53 7.05
C PRO A 224 -0.98 -22.83 6.43
N THR A 225 -0.73 -24.01 7.03
CA THR A 225 -1.22 -25.29 6.48
C THR A 225 -2.76 -25.37 6.44
N GLU A 226 -3.26 -26.01 5.37
CA GLU A 226 -4.67 -26.39 5.23
C GLU A 226 -5.00 -27.69 5.99
N ASP A 227 -4.00 -28.35 6.61
CA ASP A 227 -4.20 -29.59 7.34
C ASP A 227 -5.15 -29.42 8.53
N GLY A 228 -6.07 -30.38 8.68
CA GLY A 228 -7.05 -30.41 9.75
C GLY A 228 -8.18 -29.37 9.61
N LEU A 229 -8.24 -28.63 8.49
CA LEU A 229 -9.37 -27.76 8.20
C LEU A 229 -10.62 -28.59 7.86
N THR A 230 -11.77 -28.16 8.39
CA THR A 230 -13.09 -28.71 8.05
C THR A 230 -13.53 -28.25 6.66
N GLU A 231 -14.48 -28.95 6.05
CA GLU A 231 -15.06 -28.55 4.76
C GLU A 231 -15.60 -27.12 4.75
N THR A 232 -16.22 -26.68 5.85
CA THR A 232 -16.71 -25.30 6.02
C THR A 232 -15.57 -24.27 6.01
N GLN A 233 -14.44 -24.59 6.64
CA GLN A 233 -13.26 -23.71 6.67
C GLN A 233 -12.58 -23.67 5.28
N ILE A 234 -12.51 -24.80 4.58
CA ILE A 234 -12.02 -24.86 3.19
C ILE A 234 -12.91 -24.03 2.26
N LYS A 235 -14.24 -24.08 2.43
CA LYS A 235 -15.14 -23.22 1.66
C LYS A 235 -14.93 -21.74 1.97
N THR A 236 -14.79 -21.39 3.24
CA THR A 236 -14.48 -20.02 3.67
C THR A 236 -13.17 -19.52 3.05
N LEU A 237 -12.15 -20.37 3.01
CA LEU A 237 -10.87 -20.08 2.37
C LEU A 237 -11.03 -19.85 0.85
N ALA A 238 -11.80 -20.68 0.16
CA ALA A 238 -12.06 -20.52 -1.27
C ALA A 238 -12.80 -19.20 -1.58
N ASP A 239 -13.74 -18.79 -0.72
CA ASP A 239 -14.43 -17.50 -0.86
C ASP A 239 -13.46 -16.32 -0.68
N TRP A 240 -12.48 -16.44 0.22
CA TRP A 240 -11.41 -15.46 0.37
C TRP A 240 -10.49 -15.42 -0.85
N GLU A 241 -10.08 -16.58 -1.35
CA GLU A 241 -9.25 -16.70 -2.54
C GLU A 241 -9.90 -16.01 -3.74
N ALA A 242 -11.19 -16.27 -4.00
CA ALA A 242 -11.94 -15.61 -5.05
C ALA A 242 -12.01 -14.08 -4.88
N LYS A 243 -12.17 -13.59 -3.64
CA LYS A 243 -12.15 -12.15 -3.35
C LYS A 243 -10.78 -11.55 -3.67
N PHE A 244 -9.69 -12.19 -3.24
CA PHE A 244 -8.33 -11.71 -3.51
C PHE A 244 -8.04 -11.67 -5.01
N GLN A 245 -8.35 -12.75 -5.74
CA GLN A 245 -8.18 -12.82 -7.19
C GLN A 245 -8.99 -11.75 -7.95
N SER A 246 -10.17 -11.39 -7.45
CA SER A 246 -11.00 -10.36 -8.07
C SER A 246 -10.52 -8.92 -7.82
N LYS A 247 -9.76 -8.69 -6.73
CA LYS A 247 -9.42 -7.35 -6.25
C LYS A 247 -7.95 -6.97 -6.41
N TYR A 248 -7.05 -7.92 -6.22
CA TYR A 248 -5.62 -7.66 -6.09
C TYR A 248 -4.83 -8.38 -7.17
N GLY A 249 -3.76 -7.74 -7.63
CA GLY A 249 -2.85 -8.35 -8.58
C GLY A 249 -1.89 -9.33 -7.91
N VAL A 250 -1.62 -10.45 -8.59
CA VAL A 250 -0.65 -11.45 -8.14
C VAL A 250 0.76 -10.98 -8.54
N VAL A 251 1.66 -10.92 -7.56
CA VAL A 251 3.08 -10.58 -7.77
C VAL A 251 3.98 -11.79 -7.83
N GLY A 252 3.53 -12.98 -7.42
CA GLY A 252 4.35 -14.18 -7.55
C GLY A 252 3.84 -15.32 -6.71
N LYS A 253 4.69 -16.31 -6.50
CA LYS A 253 4.41 -17.49 -5.67
C LYS A 253 5.27 -17.46 -4.41
N LEU A 254 4.71 -18.04 -3.36
CA LEU A 254 5.46 -18.34 -2.15
C LEU A 254 6.29 -19.60 -2.39
N ILE A 255 7.60 -19.48 -2.22
CA ILE A 255 8.53 -20.59 -2.31
C ILE A 255 8.43 -21.37 -1.00
N VAL A 256 8.11 -22.67 -1.11
CA VAL A 256 8.09 -23.58 0.03
C VAL A 256 9.54 -23.93 0.37
N GLU A 257 9.97 -23.58 1.58
CA GLU A 257 11.25 -23.96 2.17
C GLU A 257 11.22 -25.38 2.74
#